data_AF-A0A223KM68-F1
#
_entry.id   AF-A0A223KM68-F1
#
_cell.length_a   1.000
_cell.length_b   1.000
_cell.length_c   1.000
_cell.angle_alpha   90.00
_cell.angle_beta   90.00
_cell.angle_gamma   90.00
#
_symmetry.space_group_name_H-M   'P 1'
#
loop_
_entity.id
_entity.type
_entity.pdbx_description
1 polymer ?
#
loop_
_entity_poly.entity_id
_entity_poly.type
_entity_poly.pdbx_seq_one_letter_code
_entity_poly.pdbx_strand_id
1 'polypeptide(L)'
;MLVKHLRQSTIYFLIFLALTLLISLVYYRTINLLTFINTSFAVSSVMIFVSLFVFITQKGFFDGITYGFRRIFATKQALKEMEHDVRNMRPPSELAAPIRLTTMFSGACILFLCMMFSLYFFYNF
;
A
#
# COMPACT_ATOMS: atom_id res chain seq x y z
N MET A 1 9.01 -22.41 0.25
CA MET A 1 8.71 -21.00 0.64
C MET A 1 8.09 -20.21 -0.52
N LEU A 2 8.69 -20.30 -1.72
CA LEU A 2 8.28 -19.59 -2.95
C LEU A 2 6.82 -19.85 -3.39
N VAL A 3 6.37 -21.11 -3.36
CA VAL A 3 4.99 -21.51 -3.72
C VAL A 3 3.92 -20.85 -2.81
N LYS A 4 4.23 -20.66 -1.51
CA LYS A 4 3.29 -20.01 -0.58
C LYS A 4 3.12 -18.52 -0.89
N HIS A 5 4.22 -17.83 -1.24
CA HIS A 5 4.18 -16.43 -1.66
C HIS A 5 3.38 -16.26 -2.95
N LEU A 6 3.65 -17.09 -3.97
CA LEU A 6 2.94 -17.03 -5.24
C LEU A 6 1.43 -17.23 -5.06
N ARG A 7 1.03 -18.23 -4.24
CA ARG A 7 -0.38 -18.48 -3.92
C ARG A 7 -1.06 -17.27 -3.26
N GLN A 8 -0.39 -16.62 -2.31
CA GLN A 8 -0.94 -15.44 -1.64
C GLN A 8 -1.07 -14.25 -2.59
N SER A 9 -0.06 -14.02 -3.44
CA SER A 9 -0.11 -12.99 -4.48
C SER A 9 -1.28 -13.20 -5.45
N THR A 10 -1.54 -14.45 -5.87
CA THR A 10 -2.69 -14.78 -6.72
C THR A 10 -4.02 -14.50 -6.03
N ILE A 11 -4.13 -14.79 -4.73
CA ILE A 11 -5.35 -14.49 -3.96
C ILE A 11 -5.60 -12.97 -3.93
N TYR A 12 -4.59 -12.16 -3.61
CA TYR A 12 -4.73 -10.70 -3.62
C TYR A 12 -5.08 -10.16 -5.01
N PHE A 13 -4.45 -10.69 -6.06
CA PHE A 13 -4.81 -10.35 -7.44
C PHE A 13 -6.28 -10.64 -7.73
N LEU A 14 -6.79 -11.83 -7.38
CA LEU A 14 -8.20 -12.19 -7.60
C LEU A 14 -9.15 -11.30 -6.80
N ILE A 15 -8.78 -10.94 -5.56
CA ILE A 15 -9.56 -10.01 -4.73
C ILE A 15 -9.63 -8.63 -5.41
N PHE A 16 -8.50 -8.09 -5.88
CA PHE A 16 -8.48 -6.79 -6.55
C PHE A 16 -9.16 -6.80 -7.91
N LEU A 17 -9.07 -7.90 -8.64
CA LEU A 17 -9.81 -8.11 -9.89
C LEU A 17 -11.32 -8.11 -9.62
N ALA A 18 -11.79 -8.87 -8.63
CA ALA A 18 -13.19 -8.89 -8.22
C ALA A 18 -13.66 -7.50 -7.77
N LEU A 19 -12.85 -6.80 -6.97
CA LEU A 19 -13.12 -5.42 -6.55
C LEU A 19 -13.24 -4.47 -7.74
N THR A 20 -12.35 -4.60 -8.73
CA THR A 20 -12.38 -3.82 -9.96
C THR A 20 -13.67 -4.05 -10.74
N LEU A 21 -14.07 -5.31 -10.94
CA LEU A 21 -15.30 -5.64 -11.65
C LEU A 21 -16.54 -5.16 -10.89
N LEU A 22 -16.54 -5.28 -9.57
CA LEU A 22 -17.63 -4.81 -8.71
C LEU A 22 -17.77 -3.28 -8.79
N ILE A 23 -16.68 -2.53 -8.65
CA ILE A 23 -16.70 -1.07 -8.81
C ILE A 23 -17.16 -0.69 -10.21
N SER A 24 -16.69 -1.40 -11.24
CA SER A 24 -17.12 -1.16 -12.62
C SER A 24 -18.63 -1.37 -12.79
N LEU A 25 -19.18 -2.43 -12.20
CA LEU A 25 -20.60 -2.74 -12.26
C LEU A 25 -21.46 -1.73 -11.48
N VAL A 26 -21.02 -1.30 -10.29
CA VAL A 26 -21.79 -0.37 -9.45
C VAL A 26 -21.73 1.06 -10.00
N TYR A 27 -20.54 1.53 -10.39
CA TYR A 27 -20.34 2.91 -10.82
C TYR A 27 -20.67 3.12 -12.29
N TYR A 28 -20.15 2.27 -13.19
CA TYR A 28 -20.33 2.43 -14.63
C TYR A 28 -21.50 1.64 -15.20
N ARG A 29 -22.12 0.72 -14.42
CA ARG A 29 -23.25 -0.16 -14.81
C ARG A 29 -23.01 -0.99 -16.08
N THR A 30 -21.77 -1.01 -16.56
CA THR A 30 -21.34 -1.66 -17.78
C THR A 30 -19.93 -2.18 -17.54
N ILE A 31 -19.62 -3.30 -18.20
CA ILE A 31 -18.29 -3.89 -18.19
C ILE A 31 -17.82 -3.87 -19.64
N ASN A 32 -17.06 -2.83 -19.97
CA ASN A 32 -16.39 -2.69 -21.25
C ASN A 32 -14.89 -2.44 -21.01
N LEU A 33 -14.08 -2.48 -22.07
CA LEU A 33 -12.63 -2.37 -21.94
C LEU A 33 -12.21 -1.05 -21.27
N LEU A 34 -12.88 0.07 -21.59
CA LEU A 34 -12.58 1.39 -21.04
C LEU A 34 -12.87 1.48 -19.54
N THR A 35 -14.02 0.98 -19.10
CA THR A 35 -14.43 0.95 -17.69
C THR A 35 -13.53 0.04 -16.87
N PHE A 36 -13.11 -1.09 -17.44
CA PHE A 36 -12.09 -1.96 -16.85
C PHE A 36 -10.75 -1.23 -16.68
N ILE A 37 -10.24 -0.56 -17.72
CA ILE A 37 -8.98 0.21 -17.65
C ILE A 37 -9.03 1.27 -16.55
N ASN A 38 -10.09 2.09 -16.54
CA ASN A 38 -10.23 3.18 -15.57
C ASN A 38 -10.31 2.66 -14.14
N THR A 39 -11.11 1.62 -13.92
CA THR A 39 -11.33 1.08 -12.58
C THR A 39 -10.11 0.32 -12.07
N SER A 40 -9.48 -0.50 -12.91
CA SER A 40 -8.27 -1.24 -12.55
C SER A 40 -7.10 -0.31 -12.27
N PHE A 41 -6.98 0.80 -13.01
CA PHE A 41 -6.00 1.85 -12.71
C PHE A 41 -6.23 2.43 -11.32
N ALA A 42 -7.43 2.91 -11.02
CA ALA A 42 -7.75 3.50 -9.73
C ALA A 42 -7.47 2.52 -8.57
N VAL A 43 -7.96 1.28 -8.67
CA VAL A 43 -7.77 0.24 -7.64
C VAL A 43 -6.29 -0.10 -7.47
N SER A 44 -5.57 -0.40 -8.56
CA SER A 44 -4.16 -0.79 -8.47
C SER A 44 -3.27 0.35 -7.97
N SER A 45 -3.48 1.59 -8.42
CA SER A 45 -2.73 2.76 -7.95
C SER A 45 -2.91 2.99 -6.45
N VAL A 46 -4.15 2.93 -5.94
CA VAL A 46 -4.43 3.08 -4.50
C VAL A 46 -3.74 1.97 -3.70
N MET A 47 -3.86 0.71 -4.15
CA MET A 47 -3.28 -0.44 -3.44
C MET A 47 -1.75 -0.44 -3.47
N ILE A 48 -1.14 -0.05 -4.59
CA ILE A 48 0.32 0.15 -4.71
C ILE A 48 0.78 1.24 -3.76
N PHE A 49 0.08 2.39 -3.74
CA PHE A 49 0.42 3.52 -2.88
C PHE A 49 0.35 3.13 -1.40
N VAL A 50 -0.74 2.48 -0.96
CA VAL A 50 -0.89 1.99 0.41
C VAL A 50 0.21 0.98 0.76
N SER A 51 0.51 0.06 -0.14
CA SER A 51 1.55 -0.95 0.09
C SER A 51 2.94 -0.33 0.25
N LEU A 52 3.28 0.64 -0.60
CA LEU A 52 4.53 1.39 -0.50
C LEU A 52 4.58 2.25 0.77
N PHE A 53 3.48 2.91 1.12
CA PHE A 53 3.38 3.74 2.32
C PHE A 53 3.63 2.93 3.59
N VAL A 54 3.04 1.73 3.69
CA VAL A 54 3.31 0.86 4.84
C VAL A 54 4.72 0.29 4.77
N PHE A 55 5.24 -0.03 3.58
CA PHE A 55 6.62 -0.51 3.42
C PHE A 55 7.65 0.51 3.92
N ILE A 56 7.52 1.80 3.58
CA ILE A 56 8.42 2.84 4.10
C ILE A 56 8.27 3.02 5.62
N THR A 57 7.07 2.83 6.15
CA THR A 57 6.79 2.89 7.59
C THR A 57 7.49 1.76 8.33
N GLN A 58 7.37 0.52 7.84
CA GLN A 58 8.05 -0.65 8.40
C GLN A 58 9.57 -0.54 8.33
N LYS A 59 10.11 0.14 7.31
CA LYS A 59 11.55 0.41 7.16
C LYS A 59 12.09 1.45 8.14
N GLY A 60 11.25 2.06 8.98
CA GLY A 60 11.66 3.06 9.96
C GLY A 60 11.83 4.47 9.41
N PHE A 61 11.28 4.77 8.22
CA PHE A 61 11.30 6.13 7.66
C PHE A 61 10.69 7.14 8.64
N PHE A 62 9.50 6.80 9.19
CA PHE A 62 8.81 7.63 10.17
C PHE A 62 9.47 7.61 11.56
N ASP A 63 10.26 6.59 11.88
CA ASP A 63 11.02 6.56 13.13
C ASP A 63 12.10 7.64 13.13
N GLY A 64 12.81 7.81 12.01
CA GLY A 64 13.81 8.86 11.84
C GLY A 64 13.20 10.26 11.96
N ILE A 65 12.03 10.47 11.34
CA ILE A 65 11.28 11.74 11.46
C ILE A 65 10.87 11.99 12.91
N THR A 66 10.29 10.98 13.56
CA THR A 66 9.84 11.07 14.95
C THR A 66 11.00 11.34 15.91
N TYR A 67 12.14 10.67 15.71
CA TYR A 67 13.36 10.91 16.49
C TYR A 67 13.88 12.34 16.29
N GLY A 68 13.88 12.85 15.05
CA GLY A 68 14.24 14.23 14.74
C GLY A 68 13.40 15.25 15.50
N PHE A 69 12.08 15.08 15.49
CA PHE A 69 11.17 15.92 16.27
C PHE A 69 11.42 15.77 17.78
N ARG A 70 11.52 14.54 18.31
CA ARG A 70 11.80 14.28 19.73
C ARG A 70 13.06 15.00 20.20
N ARG A 71 14.14 15.00 19.41
CA ARG A 71 15.39 15.70 19.73
C ARG A 71 15.23 17.22 19.80
N ILE A 72 14.50 17.81 18.85
CA ILE A 72 14.26 19.26 18.81
C ILE A 72 13.40 19.69 20.00
N PHE A 73 12.35 18.93 20.33
CA PHE A 73 11.46 19.26 21.44
C PHE A 73 12.09 18.98 22.82
N ALA A 74 12.89 17.92 22.97
CA ALA A 74 13.60 17.60 24.22
C ALA A 74 14.68 18.62 24.61
N THR A 75 15.08 19.49 23.69
CA THR A 75 15.98 20.62 23.98
C THR A 75 15.27 21.71 24.80
N LYS A 76 13.93 21.72 24.87
CA LYS A 76 13.17 22.59 25.78
C LYS A 76 13.03 21.92 27.15
N GLN A 77 13.39 22.65 28.21
CA GLN A 77 13.56 22.19 29.59
C GLN A 77 12.38 21.37 30.18
N ALA A 78 11.16 21.59 29.70
CA ALA A 78 9.94 20.88 30.12
C ALA A 78 9.89 19.38 29.72
N LEU A 79 10.71 18.94 28.74
CA LEU A 79 10.73 17.54 28.28
C LEU A 79 11.84 16.71 28.92
N LYS A 80 12.73 17.31 29.72
CA LYS A 80 13.84 16.59 30.38
C LYS A 80 13.33 15.62 31.47
N GLU A 81 12.24 15.98 32.15
CA GLU A 81 11.51 15.10 33.07
C GLU A 81 10.74 13.99 32.33
N MET A 82 10.27 14.25 31.11
CA MET A 82 9.55 13.29 30.26
C MET A 82 10.47 12.48 29.33
N GLU A 83 11.79 12.68 29.40
CA GLU A 83 12.75 12.04 28.49
C GLU A 83 12.69 10.50 28.61
N HIS A 84 12.44 10.00 29.82
CA HIS A 84 12.27 8.57 30.09
C HIS A 84 11.01 8.00 29.41
N ASP A 85 9.89 8.73 29.46
CA ASP A 85 8.62 8.33 28.83
C ASP A 85 8.70 8.40 27.30
N VAL A 86 9.36 9.44 26.77
CA VAL A 86 9.57 9.62 25.32
C VAL A 86 10.50 8.57 24.72
N ARG A 87 11.48 8.05 25.50
CA ARG A 87 12.32 6.92 25.08
C ARG A 87 11.55 5.59 25.07
N ASN A 88 10.55 5.43 25.92
CA ASN A 88 9.74 4.21 26.02
C ASN A 88 8.56 4.16 25.03
N MET A 89 8.31 5.24 24.28
CA MET A 89 7.27 5.24 23.24
C MET A 89 7.65 4.35 22.05
N ARG A 90 6.80 3.37 21.76
CA ARG A 90 6.94 2.46 20.61
C ARG A 90 7.11 3.23 19.30
N PRO A 91 8.09 2.87 18.46
CA PRO A 91 8.29 3.50 17.16
C PRO A 91 7.15 3.14 16.17
N PRO A 92 6.82 4.04 15.24
CA PRO A 92 5.88 3.77 14.15
C PRO A 92 6.16 2.48 13.37
N SER A 93 7.42 2.10 13.17
CA SER A 93 7.80 0.86 12.47
C SER A 93 7.36 -0.41 13.19
N GLU A 94 7.43 -0.45 14.53
CA GLU A 94 6.99 -1.60 15.34
C GLU A 94 5.47 -1.78 15.30
N LEU A 95 4.73 -0.68 15.22
CA LEU A 95 3.27 -0.71 15.05
C LEU A 95 2.89 -1.27 13.66
N ALA A 96 3.71 -1.03 12.65
CA ALA A 96 3.51 -1.51 11.29
C ALA A 96 4.04 -2.94 11.05
N ALA A 97 4.85 -3.50 11.97
CA ALA A 97 5.53 -4.79 11.84
C ALA A 97 4.65 -6.03 11.56
N PRO A 98 3.41 -6.17 12.08
CA PRO A 98 2.64 -7.40 11.87
C PRO A 98 2.07 -7.54 10.44
N ILE A 99 2.12 -6.49 9.61
CA ILE A 99 1.41 -6.47 8.33
C ILE A 99 2.30 -7.01 7.20
N ARG A 100 2.03 -8.22 6.70
CA ARG A 100 2.72 -8.79 5.52
C ARG A 100 2.15 -8.24 4.21
N LEU A 101 2.56 -7.03 3.82
CA LEU A 101 2.08 -6.37 2.58
C LEU A 101 2.83 -6.74 1.31
N THR A 102 3.94 -7.47 1.38
CA THR A 102 4.72 -7.80 0.18
C THR A 102 3.91 -8.57 -0.87
N THR A 103 3.01 -9.46 -0.43
CA THR A 103 2.10 -10.19 -1.32
C THR A 103 0.97 -9.31 -1.85
N MET A 104 0.49 -8.35 -1.05
CA MET A 104 -0.52 -7.37 -1.47
C MET A 104 0.02 -6.46 -2.58
N PHE A 105 1.25 -5.96 -2.41
CA PHE A 105 1.96 -5.18 -3.43
C PHE A 105 2.08 -5.95 -4.75
N SER A 106 2.54 -7.20 -4.70
CA SER A 106 2.67 -8.00 -5.92
C SER A 106 1.35 -8.23 -6.64
N GLY A 107 0.25 -8.48 -5.92
CA GLY A 107 -1.08 -8.62 -6.52
C GLY A 107 -1.57 -7.33 -7.18
N ALA A 108 -1.31 -6.18 -6.56
CA ALA A 108 -1.64 -4.87 -7.10
C ALA A 108 -0.82 -4.53 -8.36
N CYS A 109 0.48 -4.88 -8.38
CA CYS A 109 1.33 -4.74 -9.56
C CYS A 109 0.86 -5.61 -10.73
N ILE A 110 0.43 -6.86 -10.48
CA ILE A 110 -0.11 -7.72 -11.53
C ILE A 110 -1.38 -7.08 -12.13
N LEU A 111 -2.29 -6.55 -11.30
CA LEU A 111 -3.47 -5.85 -11.79
C LEU A 111 -3.12 -4.60 -12.60
N PHE A 112 -2.11 -3.83 -12.17
CA PHE A 112 -1.60 -2.68 -12.92
C PHE A 112 -1.01 -3.09 -14.28
N LEU A 113 -0.31 -4.22 -14.36
CA LEU A 113 0.18 -4.76 -15.64
C LEU A 113 -0.96 -5.19 -16.56
N CYS A 114 -2.01 -5.83 -16.03
CA CYS A 114 -3.22 -6.16 -16.80
C CYS A 114 -3.91 -4.89 -17.34
N MET A 115 -3.96 -3.82 -16.54
CA MET A 115 -4.45 -2.51 -16.96
C MET A 115 -3.59 -1.95 -18.10
N MET A 116 -2.26 -1.95 -17.97
CA MET A 116 -1.34 -1.44 -19.00
C MET A 116 -1.48 -2.21 -20.32
N PHE A 117 -1.60 -3.53 -20.24
CA PHE A 117 -1.86 -4.38 -21.39
C PHE A 117 -3.20 -4.04 -22.06
N SER A 118 -4.25 -3.87 -21.25
CA SER A 118 -5.58 -3.50 -21.76
C SER A 118 -5.58 -2.12 -22.43
N LEU A 119 -4.84 -1.15 -21.86
CA LEU A 119 -4.68 0.19 -22.41
C LEU A 119 -3.96 0.16 -23.76
N TYR A 120 -2.91 -0.66 -23.87
CA TYR A 120 -2.21 -0.84 -25.14
C TYR A 120 -3.16 -1.39 -26.22
N PHE A 121 -3.96 -2.41 -25.89
CA PHE A 121 -4.95 -2.95 -26.82
C PHE A 121 -6.00 -1.92 -27.22
N PHE A 122 -6.52 -1.14 -26.26
CA PHE A 122 -7.56 -0.14 -26.52
C PHE A 122 -7.12 0.98 -27.49
N TYR A 123 -5.83 1.27 -27.59
CA TYR A 123 -5.32 2.31 -28.49
C TYR A 123 -4.85 1.78 -29.86
N ASN A 124 -4.48 0.49 -29.93
CA ASN A 124 -3.93 -0.13 -31.14
C ASN A 124 -4.95 -0.93 -31.96
N PHE A 125 -6.16 -1.14 -31.44
CA PHE A 125 -7.28 -1.83 -32.08
C PHE A 125 -8.58 -1.08 -31.80
#